data_AF-A0A0U3D1X4-F1
#
_entry.id   AF-A0A0U3D1X4-F1
#
_cell.length_a   1.000
_cell.length_b   1.000
_cell.length_c   1.000
_cell.angle_alpha   90.00
_cell.angle_beta   90.00
_cell.angle_gamma   90.00
#
_symmetry.space_group_name_H-M   'P 1'
#
loop_
_entity.id
_entity.type
_entity.pdbx_description
1 polymer ?
#
loop_
_entity_poly.entity_id
_entity_poly.type
_entity_poly.pdbx_seq_one_letter_code
_entity_poly.pdbx_strand_id
1 'polypeptide(L)' 'MLHYAVVFFVIALIAALFGFGGIAAGAASIAKILFFVFVIMAVATFVMSLLRK' A
#
# COMPACT_ATOMS: atom_id res chain seq x y z
N MET A 1 18.44 24.09 16.42
CA MET A 1 18.33 22.75 15.79
C MET A 1 16.90 22.40 15.37
N LEU A 2 15.87 22.72 16.17
CA LEU A 2 14.46 22.48 15.82
C LEU A 2 14.00 23.19 14.52
N HIS A 3 14.49 24.41 14.25
CA HIS A 3 14.17 25.14 13.03
C HIS A 3 14.62 24.39 11.76
N TYR A 4 15.86 23.92 11.70
CA TYR A 4 16.34 23.12 10.57
C TYR A 4 15.55 21.81 10.41
N ALA A 5 15.19 21.15 11.51
CA ALA A 5 14.37 19.94 11.46
C ALA A 5 13.00 20.19 10.80
N VAL A 6 12.33 21.30 11.14
CA VAL A 6 11.05 21.68 10.52
C VAL A 6 11.23 22.03 9.04
N VAL A 7 12.30 22.73 8.67
CA VAL A 7 12.59 23.05 7.27
C VAL A 7 12.83 21.79 6.44
N PHE A 8 13.66 20.86 6.94
CA PHE A 8 13.89 19.58 6.27
C PHE A 8 12.63 18.72 6.19
N PHE A 9 11.78 18.77 7.22
CA PHE A 9 10.49 18.06 7.22
C PHE A 9 9.55 18.57 6.11
N VAL A 10 9.43 19.89 5.95
CA VAL A 10 8.62 20.49 4.89
C VAL A 10 9.17 20.14 3.50
N ILE A 11 10.50 20.21 3.32
CA ILE A 11 11.16 19.81 2.07
C ILE A 11 10.88 18.34 1.76
N ALA A 12 10.95 17.46 2.75
CA ALA A 12 10.65 16.03 2.58
C ALA A 12 9.21 15.78 2.18
N LEU A 13 8.23 16.50 2.75
CA LEU A 13 6.82 16.39 2.35
C LEU A 13 6.59 16.87 0.91
N ILE A 14 7.19 17.99 0.52
CA ILE A 14 7.12 18.51 -0.85
C ILE A 14 7.76 17.50 -1.82
N ALA A 15 8.96 17.02 -1.52
CA ALA A 15 9.64 16.00 -2.31
C ALA A 15 8.82 14.70 -2.39
N ALA A 16 8.14 14.31 -1.30
CA ALA A 16 7.26 13.15 -1.31
C ALA A 16 6.04 13.37 -2.22
N LEU A 17 5.41 14.54 -2.16
CA LEU A 17 4.22 14.84 -2.96
C LEU A 17 4.53 14.89 -4.47
N PHE A 18 5.65 15.50 -4.85
CA PHE A 18 6.07 15.60 -6.25
C PHE A 18 6.81 14.35 -6.77
N GLY A 19 7.53 13.64 -5.91
CA GLY A 19 8.36 12.49 -6.28
C GLY A 19 7.60 11.15 -6.34
N PHE A 20 6.49 11.00 -5.61
CA PHE A 20 5.77 9.72 -5.52
C PHE A 20 4.58 9.59 -6.48
N GLY A 21 4.24 10.62 -7.26
CA GLY A 21 3.10 10.57 -8.19
C GLY A 21 3.14 9.39 -9.18
N GLY A 22 4.31 9.06 -9.72
CA GLY A 22 4.50 7.92 -10.62
C GLY A 22 4.62 6.56 -9.90
N ILE A 23 5.21 6.54 -8.71
CA ILE A 23 5.40 5.31 -7.92
C ILE A 23 4.07 4.84 -7.34
N ALA A 24 3.19 5.76 -6.94
CA ALA A 24 1.86 5.44 -6.42
C ALA A 24 1.02 4.65 -7.44
N ALA A 25 1.10 5.00 -8.73
CA ALA A 25 0.40 4.29 -9.79
C ALA A 25 0.92 2.84 -9.96
N GLY A 26 2.24 2.64 -9.89
CA GLY A 26 2.85 1.31 -9.94
C GLY A 26 2.58 0.48 -8.68
N ALA A 27 2.62 1.10 -7.50
CA ALA A 27 2.27 0.43 -6.26
C ALA A 27 0.78 0.02 -6.22
N ALA A 28 -0.11 0.85 -6.76
CA ALA A 28 -1.53 0.55 -6.86
C ALA A 28 -1.83 -0.65 -7.77
N SER A 29 -1.06 -0.86 -8.84
CA SER A 29 -1.23 -2.04 -9.70
C SER A 29 -0.80 -3.32 -8.99
N ILE A 30 0.33 -3.30 -8.28
CA ILE A 30 0.83 -4.44 -7.49
C ILE A 30 -0.16 -4.77 -6.35
N ALA A 31 -0.68 -3.76 -5.67
CA ALA A 31 -1.67 -3.93 -4.60
C ALA A 31 -2.94 -4.64 -5.08
N LYS A 32 -3.43 -4.31 -6.28
CA LYS A 32 -4.59 -5.00 -6.88
C LYS A 32 -4.33 -6.48 -7.08
N ILE A 33 -3.15 -6.86 -7.58
CA ILE A 33 -2.79 -8.26 -7.80
C ILE A 33 -2.80 -9.02 -6.47
N LEU A 34 -2.14 -8.47 -5.44
CA LEU A 34 -2.11 -9.07 -4.10
C LEU A 34 -3.51 -9.19 -3.50
N PHE A 35 -4.36 -8.17 -3.66
CA PHE A 35 -5.74 -8.20 -3.18
C PHE A 35 -6.53 -9.35 -3.79
N PHE A 36 -6.46 -9.55 -5.12
CA PHE A 36 -7.15 -10.67 -5.78
C PHE A 36 -6.63 -12.03 -5.32
N VAL A 37 -5.32 -12.21 -5.18
CA VAL A 37 -4.73 -13.44 -4.65
C VAL A 37 -5.25 -13.73 -3.24
N PHE A 38 -5.29 -12.70 -2.39
CA PHE A 38 -5.79 -12.82 -1.03
C PHE A 38 -7.28 -13.19 -0.99
N VAL A 39 -8.10 -12.58 -1.85
CA VAL A 39 -9.52 -12.90 -1.99
C VAL A 39 -9.72 -14.35 -2.41
N ILE A 40 -8.97 -14.84 -3.42
CA ILE A 40 -9.07 -16.23 -3.86
C ILE A 40 -8.73 -17.19 -2.71
N MET A 41 -7.64 -16.94 -1.98
CA MET A 41 -7.26 -17.75 -0.82
C MET A 41 -8.30 -17.66 0.31
N ALA A 42 -8.85 -16.47 0.56
CA ALA A 42 -9.89 -16.27 1.57
C ALA A 42 -11.16 -17.05 1.21
N VAL A 43 -11.60 -17.02 -0.05
CA VAL A 43 -12.75 -17.79 -0.52
C VAL A 43 -12.46 -19.30 -0.45
N ALA A 44 -11.29 -19.74 -0.89
CA ALA A 44 -10.91 -21.15 -0.82
C ALA A 44 -10.90 -21.68 0.62
N THR A 45 -10.29 -20.93 1.56
CA THR A 45 -10.26 -21.29 2.98
C THR A 45 -11.65 -21.23 3.61
N PHE A 46 -12.47 -20.24 3.26
CA PHE A 46 -13.85 -20.12 3.71
C PHE A 46 -14.72 -21.30 3.26
N VAL A 47 -14.64 -21.69 1.98
CA VAL A 47 -15.38 -22.84 1.43
C VAL A 47 -14.89 -24.14 2.06
N MET A 48 -13.58 -24.35 2.21
CA MET A 48 -13.05 -25.53 2.90
C MET A 48 -13.49 -25.59 4.36
N SER A 49 -13.57 -24.44 5.05
CA SER A 49 -14.06 -24.38 6.42
C SER A 49 -15.57 -24.67 6.52
N LEU A 50 -16.35 -24.30 5.51
CA LEU A 50 -17.79 -24.57 5.47
C LEU A 50 -18.07 -26.05 5.16
N LEU A 51 -17.29 -26.68 4.30
CA LEU A 51 -17.39 -28.11 3.97
C LEU A 51 -16.87 -29.05 5.07
N ARG A 52 -16.02 -28.53 5.97
CA ARG A 52 -15.50 -29.28 7.12
C ARG A 52 -16.42 -29.26 8.36
N LYS A 53 -17.51 -28.49 8.33
CA LYS A 53 -18.59 -28.59 9.30
C LYS A 53 -19.62 -29.62 8.85
#